data_AF-A0A7C4D6F1-F1
#
_entry.id   AF-A0A7C4D6F1-F1
#
_cell.length_a   1.000
_cell.length_b   1.000
_cell.length_c   1.000
_cell.angle_alpha   90.00
_cell.angle_beta   90.00
_cell.angle_gamma   90.00
#
_symmetry.space_group_name_H-M   'P 1'
#
loop_
_entity.id
_entity.type
_entity.pdbx_description
1 polymer ?
#
loop_
_entity_poly.entity_id
_entity_poly.type
_entity_poly.pdbx_seq_one_letter_code
_entity_poly.pdbx_strand_id
1 'polypeptide(L)'
;MMSETNKYKIKVKIKSIKTKKGKEQIKDLKKNNLVNYFKGNLGAPFIITFIVLSLVSAVSFSLRMESLADSVMIYAYYSLVIGIILQTLSYIREKKQHGR
;
A
#
# COMPACT_ATOMS: atom_id res chain seq x y z
N MET A 1 34.08 4.18 -46.72
CA MET A 1 34.34 3.47 -45.45
C MET A 1 33.69 4.24 -44.30
N MET A 2 32.43 3.94 -43.99
CA MET A 2 31.71 4.58 -42.89
C MET A 2 31.94 3.75 -41.61
N SER A 3 32.89 4.26 -40.81
CA SER A 3 33.48 3.75 -39.57
C SER A 3 32.61 2.88 -38.65
N GLU A 4 33.00 1.61 -38.49
CA GLU A 4 32.43 0.65 -37.54
C GLU A 4 32.34 1.21 -36.10
N THR A 5 33.24 2.12 -35.73
CA THR A 5 33.29 2.73 -34.39
C THR A 5 32.02 3.54 -34.04
N ASN A 6 31.31 4.08 -35.03
CA ASN A 6 30.07 4.81 -34.79
C ASN A 6 28.92 3.86 -34.38
N LYS A 7 28.87 2.67 -35.01
CA LYS A 7 27.88 1.62 -34.71
C LYS A 7 28.02 1.09 -33.28
N TYR A 8 29.26 0.95 -32.80
CA TYR A 8 29.54 0.55 -31.42
C TYR A 8 29.09 1.62 -30.39
N LYS A 9 29.41 2.90 -30.61
CA LYS A 9 28.95 3.98 -29.72
C LYS A 9 27.42 4.06 -29.63
N ILE A 10 26.73 3.89 -30.77
CA ILE A 10 25.26 3.87 -30.82
C ILE A 10 24.71 2.70 -29.99
N LYS A 11 25.26 1.49 -30.14
CA LYS A 11 24.81 0.30 -29.41
C LYS A 11 25.01 0.42 -27.89
N VAL A 12 26.11 1.02 -27.46
CA VAL A 12 26.39 1.28 -26.03
C VAL A 12 25.42 2.31 -25.45
N LYS A 13 25.14 3.40 -26.20
CA LYS A 13 24.18 4.44 -25.77
C LYS A 13 22.76 3.89 -25.67
N ILE A 14 22.32 3.07 -26.63
CA ILE A 14 20.99 2.43 -26.59
C ILE A 14 20.88 1.49 -25.38
N LYS A 15 21.93 0.72 -25.06
CA LYS A 15 21.96 -0.19 -23.91
C LYS A 15 21.89 0.58 -22.58
N SER A 16 22.59 1.70 -22.44
CA SER A 16 22.53 2.52 -21.22
C SER A 16 21.17 3.19 -21.04
N ILE A 17 20.56 3.69 -22.12
CA ILE A 17 19.21 4.28 -22.11
C ILE A 17 18.16 3.24 -21.69
N LYS A 18 18.20 2.03 -22.25
CA LYS A 18 17.26 0.94 -21.87
C LYS A 18 17.37 0.58 -20.39
N THR A 19 18.60 0.53 -19.88
CA THR A 19 18.87 0.17 -18.48
C THR A 19 18.42 1.26 -17.51
N LYS A 20 18.58 2.54 -17.88
CA LYS A 20 18.14 3.68 -17.06
C LYS A 20 16.61 3.77 -17.01
N LYS A 21 15.95 3.62 -18.17
CA LYS A 21 14.49 3.67 -18.31
C LYS A 21 13.76 2.54 -17.56
N GLY A 22 14.34 1.34 -17.52
CA GLY A 22 13.81 0.23 -16.72
C GLY A 22 13.92 0.49 -15.22
N LYS A 23 15.00 1.13 -14.74
CA LYS A 23 15.17 1.47 -13.32
C LYS A 23 14.28 2.62 -12.85
N GLU A 24 13.98 3.60 -13.71
CA GLU A 24 12.99 4.65 -13.42
C GLU A 24 11.56 4.10 -13.39
N GLN A 25 11.17 3.28 -14.37
CA GLN A 25 9.84 2.65 -14.38
C GLN A 25 9.57 1.83 -13.11
N ILE A 26 10.54 1.04 -12.64
CA ILE A 26 10.40 0.25 -11.40
C ILE A 26 10.29 1.16 -10.15
N LYS A 27 10.95 2.33 -10.15
CA LYS A 27 10.83 3.31 -9.06
C LYS A 27 9.44 3.96 -9.01
N ASP A 28 8.86 4.27 -10.17
CA ASP A 28 7.53 4.90 -10.26
C ASP A 28 6.38 3.92 -9.99
N LEU A 29 6.55 2.65 -10.37
CA LEU A 29 5.64 1.54 -10.02
C LEU A 29 5.54 1.31 -8.50
N LYS A 30 6.61 1.54 -7.75
CA LYS A 30 6.64 1.28 -6.31
C LYS A 30 6.00 2.39 -5.47
N LYS A 31 6.01 3.64 -5.96
CA LYS A 31 5.55 4.81 -5.18
C LYS A 31 4.06 5.12 -5.35
N ASN A 32 3.46 4.75 -6.49
CA ASN A 32 2.09 5.15 -6.84
C ASN A 32 1.01 4.11 -6.51
N ASN A 33 1.39 2.86 -6.22
CA ASN A 33 0.41 1.79 -5.99
C ASN A 33 -0.22 1.82 -4.59
N LEU A 34 0.52 2.19 -3.53
CA LEU A 34 -0.03 2.25 -2.17
C LEU A 34 -1.14 3.29 -2.05
N VAL A 35 -0.92 4.51 -2.57
CA VAL A 35 -1.92 5.59 -2.50
C VAL A 35 -3.17 5.25 -3.33
N ASN A 36 -3.01 4.60 -4.49
CA ASN A 36 -4.15 4.13 -5.27
C ASN A 36 -4.88 2.95 -4.59
N TYR A 37 -4.16 2.06 -3.91
CA TYR A 37 -4.78 1.00 -3.10
C TYR A 37 -5.62 1.58 -1.96
N PHE A 38 -5.10 2.58 -1.24
CA PHE A 38 -5.84 3.24 -0.17
C PHE A 38 -7.02 4.08 -0.69
N LYS A 39 -6.95 4.61 -1.92
CA LYS A 39 -8.09 5.28 -2.58
C LYS A 39 -9.18 4.31 -3.03
N GLY A 40 -8.83 3.08 -3.40
CA GLY A 40 -9.76 2.05 -3.84
C GLY A 40 -10.51 1.37 -2.68
N ASN A 41 -9.84 1.19 -1.54
CA ASN A 41 -10.44 0.62 -0.33
C ASN A 41 -10.14 1.49 0.89
N LEU A 42 -11.03 2.47 1.12
CA LEU A 42 -10.93 3.40 2.25
C LEU A 42 -10.99 2.71 3.62
N GLY A 43 -11.50 1.47 3.69
CA GLY A 43 -11.56 0.68 4.93
C GLY A 43 -10.27 -0.07 5.28
N ALA A 44 -9.42 -0.36 4.28
CA ALA A 44 -8.16 -1.09 4.49
C ALA A 44 -7.20 -0.47 5.54
N PRO A 45 -6.94 0.86 5.59
CA PRO A 45 -6.01 1.42 6.56
C PRO A 45 -6.55 1.34 8.00
N PHE A 46 -7.88 1.41 8.18
CA PHE A 46 -8.51 1.27 9.49
C PHE A 46 -8.41 -0.18 10.01
N ILE A 47 -8.59 -1.18 9.14
CA ILE A 47 -8.43 -2.58 9.54
C ILE A 47 -6.97 -2.90 9.89
N ILE A 48 -6.01 -2.36 9.15
CA ILE A 48 -4.58 -2.51 9.49
C ILE A 48 -4.28 -1.87 10.85
N THR A 49 -4.82 -0.68 11.09
CA THR A 49 -4.68 0.00 12.39
C THR A 49 -5.27 -0.83 13.52
N PHE A 50 -6.46 -1.40 13.33
CA PHE A 50 -7.08 -2.34 14.27
C PHE A 50 -6.16 -3.51 14.60
N ILE A 51 -5.61 -4.20 13.58
CA ILE A 51 -4.72 -5.35 13.79
C ILE A 51 -3.51 -4.96 14.64
N VAL A 52 -2.87 -3.83 14.33
CA VAL A 52 -1.71 -3.34 15.08
C VAL A 52 -2.08 -3.03 16.52
N LEU A 53 -3.19 -2.31 16.76
CA LEU A 53 -3.64 -1.97 18.12
C LEU A 53 -4.03 -3.23 18.91
N SER A 54 -4.69 -4.22 18.29
CA SER A 54 -5.01 -5.49 18.93
C SER A 54 -3.77 -6.28 19.34
N LEU A 55 -2.71 -6.25 18.52
CA LEU A 55 -1.43 -6.85 18.90
C LEU A 55 -0.79 -6.13 20.10
N VAL A 56 -0.82 -4.79 20.11
CA VAL A 56 -0.32 -3.99 21.24
C VAL A 56 -1.12 -4.31 22.51
N SER A 57 -2.44 -4.40 22.42
CA SER A 57 -3.30 -4.78 23.55
C SER A 57 -2.96 -6.19 24.06
N ALA A 58 -2.83 -7.19 23.18
CA ALA A 58 -2.47 -8.55 23.56
C ALA A 58 -1.09 -8.66 24.24
N VAL A 59 -0.10 -7.93 23.74
CA VAL A 59 1.22 -7.84 24.38
C VAL A 59 1.12 -7.18 25.75
N SER A 60 0.35 -6.09 25.87
CA SER A 60 0.14 -5.39 27.14
C SER A 60 -0.57 -6.28 28.18
N PHE A 61 -1.53 -7.09 27.74
CA PHE A 61 -2.19 -8.09 28.57
C PHE A 61 -1.19 -9.13 29.09
N SER A 62 -0.27 -9.59 28.23
CA SER A 62 0.80 -10.53 28.61
C SER A 62 1.77 -9.95 29.63
N LEU A 63 1.99 -8.63 29.61
CA LEU A 63 2.82 -7.90 30.57
C LEU A 63 2.09 -7.52 31.86
N ARG A 64 0.86 -8.00 32.08
CA ARG A 64 -0.02 -7.64 33.21
C ARG A 64 -0.33 -6.14 33.29
N MET A 65 -0.28 -5.43 32.16
CA MET A 65 -0.65 -4.03 32.04
C MET A 65 -2.13 -3.90 31.62
N GLU A 66 -3.03 -4.50 32.39
CA GLU A 66 -4.45 -4.68 32.04
C GLU A 66 -5.15 -3.35 31.69
N SER A 67 -4.96 -2.31 32.51
CA SER A 67 -5.54 -0.98 32.27
C SER A 67 -5.14 -0.38 30.90
N LEU A 68 -3.89 -0.60 30.49
CA LEU A 68 -3.41 -0.13 29.19
C LEU A 68 -3.94 -1.02 28.06
N ALA A 69 -3.96 -2.34 28.26
CA ALA A 69 -4.50 -3.30 27.30
C ALA A 69 -5.97 -3.01 26.96
N ASP A 70 -6.79 -2.77 27.98
CA ASP A 70 -8.22 -2.48 27.83
C ASP A 70 -8.44 -1.16 27.09
N SER A 71 -7.71 -0.11 27.49
CA SER A 71 -7.79 1.20 26.83
C SER A 71 -7.43 1.09 25.35
N VAL A 72 -6.33 0.42 25.01
CA VAL A 72 -5.90 0.21 23.62
C VAL A 72 -6.93 -0.61 22.83
N MET A 73 -7.53 -1.62 23.45
CA MET A 73 -8.54 -2.46 22.79
C MET A 73 -9.82 -1.69 22.45
N ILE A 74 -10.22 -0.72 23.28
CA ILE A 74 -11.35 0.18 22.97
C ILE A 74 -11.06 1.00 21.71
N TYR A 75 -9.87 1.59 21.60
CA TYR A 75 -9.47 2.33 20.39
C TYR A 75 -9.38 1.41 19.16
N ALA A 76 -8.89 0.18 19.35
CA ALA A 76 -8.87 -0.84 18.30
C ALA A 76 -10.28 -1.10 17.78
N TYR A 77 -11.23 -1.34 18.69
CA TYR A 77 -12.64 -1.60 18.36
C TYR A 77 -13.26 -0.47 17.54
N TYR A 78 -13.06 0.79 17.93
CA TYR A 78 -13.56 1.92 17.13
C TYR A 78 -12.94 1.96 15.73
N SER A 79 -11.63 1.68 15.61
CA SER A 79 -10.96 1.60 14.32
C SER A 79 -11.54 0.50 13.43
N LEU A 80 -11.83 -0.68 14.00
CA LEU A 80 -12.45 -1.79 13.28
C LEU A 80 -13.84 -1.42 12.75
N VAL A 81 -14.71 -0.85 13.60
CA VAL A 81 -16.08 -0.48 13.20
C VAL A 81 -16.05 0.52 12.06
N ILE A 82 -15.20 1.56 12.16
CA ILE A 82 -15.04 2.55 11.09
C ILE A 82 -14.52 1.88 9.81
N GLY A 83 -13.53 0.99 9.93
CA GLY A 83 -12.96 0.27 8.79
C GLY A 83 -13.98 -0.58 8.05
N ILE A 84 -14.81 -1.33 8.77
CA ILE A 84 -15.86 -2.18 8.18
C ILE A 84 -16.93 -1.32 7.49
N ILE A 85 -17.35 -0.21 8.11
CA ILE A 85 -18.33 0.71 7.50
C ILE A 85 -17.77 1.27 6.19
N LEU A 86 -16.54 1.77 6.20
CA LEU A 86 -15.89 2.33 5.01
C LEU A 86 -15.66 1.27 3.93
N GLN A 87 -15.25 0.06 4.30
CA GLN A 87 -15.09 -1.04 3.35
C GLN A 87 -16.42 -1.43 2.71
N THR A 88 -17.50 -1.49 3.50
CA THR A 88 -18.86 -1.78 3.02
C THR A 88 -19.34 -0.69 2.06
N LEU A 89 -19.14 0.59 2.41
CA LEU A 89 -19.47 1.71 1.53
C LEU A 89 -18.68 1.67 0.22
N SER A 90 -17.39 1.32 0.28
CA SER A 90 -16.55 1.18 -0.91
C SER A 90 -17.07 0.07 -1.82
N TYR A 91 -17.41 -1.09 -1.25
CA TYR A 91 -17.97 -2.23 -1.98
C TYR A 91 -19.30 -1.88 -2.66
N ILE A 92 -20.21 -1.20 -1.96
CA ILE A 92 -21.49 -0.74 -2.52
C ILE A 92 -21.24 0.26 -3.66
N ARG A 93 -20.30 1.20 -3.49
CA ARG A 93 -19.96 2.20 -4.51
C ARG A 93 -19.41 1.55 -5.77
N GLU A 94 -18.52 0.57 -5.63
CA GLU A 94 -17.93 -0.17 -6.75
C GLU A 94 -19.00 -0.96 -7.52
N LYS A 95 -19.89 -1.67 -6.80
CA LYS A 95 -21.02 -2.40 -7.40
C LYS A 95 -21.95 -1.48 -8.18
N LYS A 96 -22.18 -0.26 -7.69
CA LYS A 96 -22.98 0.77 -8.40
C LYS A 96 -22.32 1.26 -9.69
N GLN A 97 -20.99 1.31 -9.73
CA GLN A 97 -20.23 1.78 -10.91
C GLN A 97 -20.02 0.71 -11.97
N HIS A 98 -19.95 -0.57 -11.58
CA HIS A 98 -19.83 -1.71 -12.50
C HIS A 98 -21.16 -2.43 -12.80
N GLY A 99 -22.29 -1.86 -12.37
CA GLY A 99 -23.63 -2.33 -12.70
C GLY A 99 -23.95 -2.18 -14.18
N ARG A 100 -23.54 -3.19 -14.95
CA ARG A 100 -24.41 -3.88 -15.92
C ARG A 100 -25.37 -4.78 -15.17
#